data_AF-A0A6C1DRX6-F1
#
_entry.id   AF-A0A6C1DRX6-F1
#
_cell.length_a   1.000
_cell.length_b   1.000
_cell.length_c   1.000
_cell.angle_alpha   90.00
_cell.angle_beta   90.00
_cell.angle_gamma   90.00
#
_symmetry.space_group_name_H-M   'P 1'
#
loop_
_entity.id
_entity.type
_entity.pdbx_description
1 polymer ?
#
loop_
_entity_poly.entity_id
_entity_poly.type
_entity_poly.pdbx_seq_one_letter_code
_entity_poly.pdbx_strand_id
1 'polypeptide(L)'
;MDFYKLDEKLKELKRKRVDVSIKSRKLADREIQEVSANRKPRVYSMEDVNDADESVGDTESPEKEKAFHYTVQEYDAWERRHPQGKTGQSQRGGISYDQLAKLSYEKTLRNLATQTQNSSKQDSSADEEDNKNVPKKGRIGKVQKDTKTGKITIADDDKLVNKLAVSLQSESKKRYEARKRQMENAKTLYGVESFINDKNKQFNEKLSRESKGSE
;
A
#
# COMPACT_ATOMS: atom_id res chain seq x y z
N MET A 1 -17.70 9.74 -50.92
CA MET A 1 -17.76 9.13 -49.57
C MET A 1 -19.10 8.44 -49.46
N ASP A 2 -19.12 7.11 -49.43
CA ASP A 2 -20.38 6.35 -49.41
C ASP A 2 -20.95 6.32 -48.00
N PHE A 3 -21.70 7.36 -47.65
CA PHE A 3 -22.32 7.53 -46.33
C PHE A 3 -23.21 6.34 -45.92
N TYR A 4 -23.84 5.67 -46.88
CA TYR A 4 -24.65 4.48 -46.65
C TYR A 4 -23.83 3.28 -46.14
N LYS A 5 -22.63 3.05 -46.70
CA LYS A 5 -21.74 1.96 -46.27
C LYS A 5 -21.18 2.20 -44.86
N LEU A 6 -20.99 3.47 -44.49
CA LEU A 6 -20.56 3.84 -43.14
C LEU A 6 -21.66 3.62 -42.10
N ASP A 7 -22.92 3.92 -42.43
CA ASP A 7 -24.05 3.69 -41.52
C ASP A 7 -24.32 2.20 -41.28
N GLU A 8 -24.20 1.36 -42.32
CA GLU A 8 -24.28 -0.10 -42.18
C GLU A 8 -23.18 -0.65 -41.27
N LYS A 9 -21.93 -0.23 -41.49
CA LYS A 9 -20.79 -0.64 -40.66
C LYS A 9 -20.96 -0.20 -39.19
N LEU A 10 -21.54 0.98 -38.96
CA LEU A 10 -21.83 1.48 -37.62
C LEU A 10 -22.93 0.64 -36.94
N LYS A 11 -23.97 0.24 -37.67
CA LYS A 11 -25.01 -0.68 -37.17
C LYS A 11 -24.43 -2.06 -36.83
N GLU A 12 -23.54 -2.60 -37.67
CA GLU A 12 -22.84 -3.84 -37.38
C GLU A 12 -21.96 -3.76 -36.14
N LEU A 13 -21.20 -2.67 -35.98
CA LEU A 13 -20.36 -2.46 -34.80
C LEU A 13 -21.20 -2.32 -33.52
N LYS A 14 -22.34 -1.66 -33.58
CA LYS A 14 -23.29 -1.58 -32.45
C LYS A 14 -23.81 -2.97 -32.06
N ARG A 15 -24.16 -3.82 -33.04
CA ARG A 15 -24.56 -5.21 -32.79
C ARG A 15 -23.42 -6.02 -32.16
N LYS A 16 -22.21 -5.95 -32.72
CA LYS A 16 -21.01 -6.62 -32.18
C LYS A 16 -20.70 -6.18 -30.75
N ARG A 17 -20.87 -4.89 -30.42
CA ARG A 17 -20.69 -4.38 -29.05
C ARG A 17 -21.66 -5.04 -28.07
N VAL A 18 -22.93 -5.13 -28.43
CA VAL A 18 -23.96 -5.78 -27.60
C VAL A 18 -23.66 -7.28 -27.45
N ASP A 19 -23.28 -7.96 -28.54
CA ASP A 19 -22.91 -9.37 -28.50
C ASP A 19 -21.70 -9.64 -27.61
N VAL A 20 -20.67 -8.79 -27.66
CA VAL A 20 -19.50 -8.88 -26.78
C VAL A 20 -19.90 -8.68 -25.32
N SER A 21 -20.77 -7.71 -25.02
CA SER A 21 -21.29 -7.47 -23.67
C SER A 21 -22.09 -8.66 -23.12
N ILE A 22 -22.92 -9.28 -23.96
CA ILE A 22 -23.67 -10.49 -23.58
C ILE A 22 -22.71 -11.66 -23.35
N LYS A 23 -21.71 -11.84 -24.22
CA LYS A 23 -20.70 -12.89 -24.08
C LYS A 23 -19.86 -12.71 -22.80
N SER A 24 -19.43 -11.49 -22.50
CA SER A 24 -18.69 -11.22 -21.26
C SER A 24 -19.52 -11.48 -20.02
N ARG A 25 -20.81 -11.11 -20.04
CA ARG A 25 -21.73 -11.40 -18.93
C ARG A 25 -21.91 -12.91 -18.72
N LYS A 26 -22.16 -13.67 -19.80
CA LYS A 26 -22.29 -15.13 -19.73
C LYS A 26 -21.03 -15.84 -19.22
N LEU A 27 -19.84 -15.34 -19.59
CA LEU A 27 -18.58 -15.88 -19.09
C LEU A 27 -18.39 -15.59 -17.60
N ALA A 28 -18.73 -14.39 -17.13
CA ALA A 28 -18.69 -14.06 -15.71
C ALA A 28 -19.68 -14.90 -14.88
N ASP A 29 -20.92 -15.07 -15.36
CA ASP A 29 -21.93 -15.91 -14.70
C ASP A 29 -21.46 -17.37 -14.61
N ARG A 30 -20.81 -17.88 -15.67
CA ARG A 30 -20.23 -19.24 -15.69
C ARG A 30 -19.06 -19.37 -14.70
N GLU A 31 -18.16 -18.40 -14.64
CA GLU A 31 -17.05 -18.39 -13.68
C GLU A 31 -17.57 -18.41 -12.24
N ILE A 32 -18.58 -17.61 -11.93
CA ILE A 32 -19.23 -17.59 -10.61
C ILE A 32 -19.86 -18.95 -10.28
N GLN A 33 -20.52 -19.58 -11.25
CA GLN A 33 -21.13 -20.90 -11.08
C GLN A 33 -20.08 -22.01 -10.88
N GLU A 34 -18.98 -21.98 -11.62
CA GLU A 34 -17.88 -22.95 -11.45
C GLU A 34 -17.15 -22.74 -10.11
N VAL A 35 -16.98 -21.48 -9.69
CA VAL A 35 -16.40 -21.14 -8.38
C VAL A 35 -17.32 -21.56 -7.22
N SER A 36 -18.64 -21.40 -7.35
CA SER A 36 -19.59 -21.84 -6.33
C SER A 36 -19.74 -23.36 -6.28
N ALA A 37 -19.69 -24.04 -7.43
CA ALA A 37 -19.71 -25.50 -7.49
C ALA A 37 -18.44 -26.15 -6.90
N ASN A 38 -17.27 -25.51 -7.09
CA ASN A 38 -15.98 -26.04 -6.61
C ASN A 38 -15.64 -25.60 -5.17
N ARG A 39 -16.40 -24.69 -4.57
CA ARG A 39 -16.22 -24.30 -3.16
C ARG A 39 -17.19 -25.07 -2.28
N LYS A 40 -16.65 -25.87 -1.35
CA LYS A 40 -17.45 -26.43 -0.25
C LYS A 40 -18.12 -25.28 0.50
N PRO A 41 -19.38 -25.44 0.96
CA PRO A 41 -20.05 -24.42 1.76
C PRO A 41 -19.17 -24.09 2.97
N ARG A 42 -18.95 -22.79 3.22
CA ARG A 42 -18.24 -22.29 4.38
C ARG A 42 -19.11 -22.58 5.60
N VAL A 43 -18.83 -23.68 6.28
CA VAL A 43 -19.46 -24.05 7.56
C VAL A 43 -18.97 -23.04 8.59
N TYR A 44 -19.89 -22.24 9.14
CA TYR A 44 -19.65 -21.49 10.36
C TYR A 44 -19.47 -22.53 11.48
N SER A 45 -18.26 -22.68 12.02
CA SER A 45 -18.08 -23.40 13.28
C SER A 45 -18.67 -22.52 14.38
N MET A 46 -19.79 -22.99 14.94
CA MET A 46 -20.44 -22.45 16.13
C MET A 46 -19.56 -22.76 17.35
N GLU A 47 -18.54 -21.95 17.56
CA GLU A 47 -17.78 -21.89 18.82
C GLU A 47 -17.77 -20.43 19.27
N ASP A 48 -18.97 -19.91 19.50
CA ASP A 48 -19.27 -18.76 20.36
C ASP A 48 -20.69 -18.96 20.91
N VAL A 49 -20.86 -20.05 21.67
CA VAL A 49 -21.91 -20.13 22.68
C VAL A 49 -21.27 -19.75 24.00
N ASN A 50 -21.28 -18.45 24.28
CA ASN A 50 -21.42 -18.00 25.65
C ASN A 50 -22.52 -16.94 25.66
N ASP A 51 -23.74 -17.47 25.75
CA ASP A 51 -24.97 -16.73 26.00
C ASP A 51 -24.85 -16.01 27.34
N ALA A 52 -24.72 -14.68 27.29
CA ALA A 52 -25.31 -13.80 28.28
C ALA A 52 -26.46 -13.08 27.59
N ASP A 53 -27.63 -13.66 27.82
CA ASP A 53 -28.98 -13.15 27.62
C ASP A 53 -29.12 -11.66 27.98
N GLU A 54 -29.47 -10.83 26.99
CA GLU A 54 -30.50 -9.80 27.18
C GLU A 54 -31.23 -9.55 25.85
N SER A 55 -32.46 -10.05 25.78
CA SER A 55 -33.45 -9.65 24.80
C SER A 55 -33.95 -8.23 25.08
N VAL A 56 -33.76 -7.25 24.20
CA VAL A 56 -34.77 -6.20 23.91
C VAL A 56 -34.47 -5.50 22.59
N GLY A 57 -35.50 -5.28 21.77
CA GLY A 57 -35.55 -4.08 20.91
C GLY A 57 -35.50 -4.31 19.42
N ASP A 58 -36.59 -4.88 18.89
CA ASP A 58 -37.00 -4.76 17.50
C ASP A 58 -37.04 -3.27 17.10
N THR A 59 -36.00 -2.81 16.41
CA THR A 59 -35.96 -1.52 15.71
C THR A 59 -35.32 -1.76 14.36
N GLU A 60 -36.17 -2.11 13.39
CA GLU A 60 -35.86 -2.08 11.97
C GLU A 60 -35.44 -0.65 11.58
N SER A 61 -34.13 -0.38 11.66
CA SER A 61 -33.57 0.83 11.09
C SER A 61 -33.51 0.67 9.57
N PRO A 62 -34.14 1.56 8.78
CA PRO A 62 -34.13 1.51 7.31
C PRO A 62 -32.73 1.74 6.70
N GLU A 63 -31.70 1.94 7.53
CA GLU A 63 -30.30 2.03 7.11
C GLU A 63 -29.64 0.65 6.93
N LYS A 64 -30.09 -0.39 7.65
CA LYS A 64 -29.52 -1.74 7.53
C LYS A 64 -29.91 -2.43 6.22
N GLU A 65 -31.09 -2.12 5.69
CA GLU A 65 -31.52 -2.62 4.37
C GLU A 65 -30.74 -1.97 3.22
N LYS A 66 -30.22 -0.76 3.40
CA LYS A 66 -29.40 -0.07 2.37
C LYS A 66 -27.98 -0.62 2.25
N ALA A 67 -27.49 -1.37 3.25
CA ALA A 67 -26.14 -1.93 3.22
C ALA A 67 -25.93 -2.91 2.06
N PHE A 68 -26.99 -3.48 1.50
CA PHE A 68 -26.94 -4.48 0.42
C PHE A 68 -27.48 -3.98 -0.93
N HIS A 69 -27.83 -2.70 -1.06
CA HIS A 69 -28.43 -2.13 -2.28
C HIS A 69 -27.59 -1.04 -2.96
N TYR A 70 -26.29 -0.97 -2.68
CA TYR A 70 -25.42 -0.06 -3.42
C TYR A 70 -25.29 -0.50 -4.88
N THR A 71 -25.67 0.37 -5.80
CA THR A 71 -25.28 0.21 -7.20
C THR A 71 -23.77 0.40 -7.34
N VAL A 72 -23.13 -0.23 -8.33
CA VAL A 72 -21.68 -0.10 -8.57
C VAL A 72 -21.25 1.38 -8.65
N GLN A 73 -22.11 2.24 -9.21
CA GLN A 73 -21.84 3.68 -9.30
C GLN A 73 -21.88 4.39 -7.94
N GLU A 74 -22.78 3.98 -7.04
CA GLU A 74 -22.84 4.51 -5.68
C GLU A 74 -21.71 3.98 -4.81
N TYR A 75 -21.28 2.73 -5.02
CA TYR A 75 -20.08 2.18 -4.41
C TYR A 75 -18.84 2.95 -4.83
N ASP A 76 -18.66 3.21 -6.13
CA ASP A 76 -17.55 4.02 -6.63
C ASP A 76 -17.59 5.47 -6.10
N ALA A 77 -18.78 6.03 -5.92
CA ALA A 77 -18.96 7.35 -5.31
C ALA A 77 -18.65 7.33 -3.81
N TRP A 78 -19.01 6.27 -3.10
CA TRP A 78 -18.68 6.05 -1.70
C TRP A 78 -17.17 5.83 -1.50
N GLU A 79 -16.52 5.04 -2.34
CA GLU A 79 -15.07 4.81 -2.34
C GLU A 79 -14.28 6.10 -2.62
N ARG A 80 -14.79 6.98 -3.50
CA ARG A 80 -14.21 8.32 -3.72
C ARG A 80 -14.41 9.26 -2.54
N ARG A 81 -15.51 9.13 -1.79
CA ARG A 81 -15.79 9.92 -0.56
C ARG A 81 -15.01 9.43 0.65
N HIS A 82 -14.57 8.18 0.63
CA HIS A 82 -13.60 7.61 1.57
C HIS A 82 -12.24 7.47 0.87
N PRO A 83 -11.50 8.57 0.59
CA PRO A 83 -10.12 8.43 0.16
C PRO A 83 -9.44 7.59 1.22
N GLN A 84 -8.89 6.42 0.85
CA GLN A 84 -8.28 5.50 1.79
C GLN A 84 -7.40 6.27 2.76
N GLY A 85 -7.93 6.53 3.95
CA GLY A 85 -7.30 7.35 4.96
C GLY A 85 -6.16 6.52 5.49
N LYS A 86 -5.00 6.59 4.83
CA LYS A 86 -3.75 5.94 5.19
C LYS A 86 -3.92 4.56 5.85
N THR A 87 -4.78 3.65 5.36
CA THR A 87 -5.03 2.35 6.02
C THR A 87 -4.80 2.45 7.53
N GLY A 88 -5.58 3.31 8.19
CA GLY A 88 -5.68 3.37 9.63
C GLY A 88 -6.37 2.11 10.13
N GLN A 89 -5.95 0.92 9.68
CA GLN A 89 -6.06 -0.26 10.49
C GLN A 89 -5.31 0.13 11.76
N SER A 90 -6.09 0.55 12.75
CA SER A 90 -5.76 0.43 14.16
C SER A 90 -4.94 -0.85 14.28
N GLN A 91 -3.62 -0.70 14.44
CA GLN A 91 -2.72 -1.83 14.60
C GLN A 91 -2.95 -2.35 16.00
N ARG A 92 -4.07 -3.04 16.17
CA ARG A 92 -4.45 -3.72 17.41
C ARG A 92 -3.53 -4.92 17.67
N GLY A 93 -2.69 -5.29 16.69
CA GLY A 93 -1.64 -6.31 16.81
C GLY A 93 -0.37 -5.93 16.05
N GLY A 94 0.73 -6.60 16.39
CA GLY A 94 2.03 -6.41 15.75
C GLY A 94 2.02 -6.75 14.25
N ILE A 95 2.86 -6.07 13.48
CA ILE A 95 3.04 -6.32 12.04
C ILE A 95 4.00 -7.50 11.85
N SER A 96 3.66 -8.45 10.98
CA SER A 96 4.57 -9.50 10.54
C SER A 96 5.77 -8.93 9.76
N TYR A 97 6.92 -9.60 9.81
CA TYR A 97 8.15 -9.10 9.20
C TYR A 97 8.08 -8.97 7.68
N ASP A 98 7.35 -9.87 7.01
CA ASP A 98 7.11 -9.83 5.57
C ASP A 98 6.30 -8.59 5.16
N GLN A 99 5.22 -8.28 5.88
CA GLN A 99 4.41 -7.09 5.65
C GLN A 99 5.20 -5.83 5.98
N LEU A 100 5.99 -5.82 7.06
CA LEU A 100 6.86 -4.69 7.41
C LEU A 100 7.93 -4.43 6.35
N ALA A 101 8.53 -5.49 5.79
CA ALA A 101 9.49 -5.38 4.71
C ALA A 101 8.85 -4.80 3.45
N LYS A 102 7.65 -5.27 3.07
CA LYS A 102 6.88 -4.74 1.94
C LYS A 102 6.56 -3.25 2.12
N LEU A 103 6.04 -2.86 3.28
CA LEU A 103 5.72 -1.46 3.58
C LEU A 103 6.96 -0.56 3.57
N SER A 104 8.09 -1.07 4.09
CA SER A 104 9.38 -0.37 4.04
C SER A 104 9.86 -0.19 2.61
N TYR A 105 9.75 -1.23 1.79
CA TYR A 105 10.10 -1.18 0.37
C TYR A 105 9.24 -0.16 -0.40
N GLU A 106 7.91 -0.23 -0.27
CA GLU A 106 6.98 0.73 -0.90
C GLU A 106 7.24 2.18 -0.47
N LYS A 107 7.65 2.40 0.79
CA LYS A 107 8.07 3.72 1.27
C LYS A 107 9.34 4.20 0.56
N THR A 108 10.36 3.34 0.39
CA THR A 108 11.58 3.71 -0.33
C THR A 108 11.33 3.98 -1.82
N LEU A 109 10.40 3.26 -2.45
CA LEU A 109 9.99 3.54 -3.84
C LEU A 109 9.36 4.92 -3.99
N ARG A 110 8.50 5.34 -3.07
CA ARG A 110 7.93 6.71 -3.08
C ARG A 110 9.01 7.76 -2.91
N ASN A 111 9.95 7.56 -1.99
CA ASN A 111 11.09 8.47 -1.83
C ASN A 111 11.88 8.59 -3.15
N LEU A 112 12.16 7.47 -3.80
CA LEU A 112 12.88 7.45 -5.08
C LEU A 112 12.08 8.15 -6.19
N ALA A 113 10.76 7.96 -6.25
CA ALA A 113 9.89 8.66 -7.19
C ALA A 113 9.98 10.19 -7.00
N THR A 114 9.85 10.68 -5.77
CA THR A 114 9.99 12.12 -5.48
C THR A 114 11.40 12.64 -5.80
N GLN A 115 12.44 11.83 -5.59
CA GLN A 115 13.81 12.19 -5.94
C GLN A 115 13.98 12.39 -7.45
N THR A 116 13.40 11.50 -8.27
CA THR A 116 13.45 11.63 -9.73
C THR A 116 12.67 12.85 -10.23
N GLN A 117 11.50 13.12 -9.64
CA GLN A 117 10.68 14.30 -9.97
C GLN A 117 11.41 15.61 -9.64
N ASN A 118 12.07 15.66 -8.48
CA ASN A 118 12.84 16.84 -8.07
C ASN A 118 14.05 17.08 -8.98
N SER A 119 14.75 16.03 -9.42
CA SER A 119 15.83 16.19 -10.40
C SER A 119 15.32 16.69 -11.76
N SER A 120 14.21 16.12 -12.28
CA SER A 120 13.65 16.60 -13.56
C SER A 120 13.13 18.03 -13.49
N LYS A 121 12.68 18.47 -12.31
CA LYS A 121 12.18 19.84 -12.10
C LYS A 121 13.29 20.89 -12.10
N GLN A 122 14.49 20.54 -11.63
CA GLN A 122 15.65 21.43 -11.67
C GLN A 122 16.16 21.63 -13.11
N ASP A 123 16.19 20.56 -13.90
CA ASP A 123 16.61 20.60 -15.31
C ASP A 123 15.62 21.41 -16.20
N SER A 124 14.36 21.53 -15.78
CA SER A 124 13.34 22.30 -16.52
C SER A 124 13.41 23.82 -16.28
N SER A 125 14.20 24.26 -15.30
CA SER A 125 14.32 25.67 -14.88
C SER A 125 15.65 26.32 -15.22
N ALA A 126 16.59 25.55 -15.80
CA ALA A 126 17.90 26.02 -16.22
C ALA A 126 18.03 25.85 -17.75
N ASP A 127 17.78 26.96 -18.44
CA ASP A 127 18.20 27.30 -19.81
C ASP A 127 17.58 26.57 -21.02
N GLU A 128 16.98 27.39 -21.91
CA GLU A 128 16.52 27.09 -23.28
C GLU A 128 17.67 26.91 -24.31
N GLU A 129 18.92 26.72 -23.87
CA GLU A 129 20.10 26.67 -24.75
C GLU A 129 20.85 25.34 -24.56
N ASP A 130 20.21 24.21 -24.91
CA ASP A 130 20.88 22.98 -25.40
C ASP A 130 19.87 21.83 -25.60
N ASN A 131 19.03 21.99 -26.61
CA ASN A 131 18.02 21.03 -26.98
C ASN A 131 18.65 19.80 -27.69
N LYS A 132 19.28 18.87 -26.95
CA LYS A 132 19.64 17.52 -27.46
C LYS A 132 20.05 16.44 -26.44
N ASN A 133 19.85 16.60 -25.13
CA ASN A 133 20.10 15.52 -24.18
C ASN A 133 18.90 15.28 -23.27
N VAL A 134 17.92 14.54 -23.79
CA VAL A 134 16.90 13.85 -22.97
C VAL A 134 17.59 13.16 -21.79
N PRO A 135 17.14 13.33 -20.53
CA PRO A 135 17.75 12.68 -19.39
C PRO A 135 17.65 11.18 -19.60
N LYS A 136 18.77 10.57 -20.01
CA LYS A 136 18.85 9.13 -20.23
C LYS A 136 18.61 8.48 -18.88
N LYS A 137 17.40 7.93 -18.73
CA LYS A 137 17.04 6.83 -17.82
C LYS A 137 18.31 6.04 -17.53
N GLY A 138 18.74 6.01 -16.26
CA GLY A 138 20.07 5.52 -15.86
C GLY A 138 20.48 4.31 -16.69
N ARG A 139 21.59 4.44 -17.41
CA ARG A 139 22.09 3.34 -18.25
C ARG A 139 22.60 2.27 -17.30
N ILE A 140 21.80 1.25 -17.05
CA ILE A 140 22.32 -0.01 -16.51
C ILE A 140 23.26 -0.54 -17.61
N GLY A 141 24.55 -0.46 -17.36
CA GLY A 141 25.54 -1.03 -18.25
C GLY A 141 25.26 -2.53 -18.41
N LYS A 142 25.43 -3.03 -19.63
CA LYS A 142 25.18 -4.45 -19.94
C LYS A 142 25.97 -5.32 -18.95
N VAL A 143 25.29 -6.31 -18.37
CA VAL A 143 25.89 -7.31 -17.49
C VAL A 143 27.00 -8.02 -18.25
N GLN A 144 28.24 -7.85 -17.79
CA GLN A 144 29.40 -8.56 -18.33
C GLN A 144 29.70 -9.74 -17.42
N LYS A 145 29.89 -10.92 -18.02
CA LYS A 145 30.21 -12.14 -17.28
C LYS A 145 31.56 -12.63 -17.75
N ASP A 146 32.52 -12.68 -16.84
CA ASP A 146 33.82 -13.24 -17.11
C ASP A 146 33.72 -14.76 -17.05
N THR A 147 33.77 -15.41 -18.21
CA THR A 147 33.67 -16.88 -18.32
C THR A 147 34.81 -17.62 -17.64
N LYS A 148 35.95 -16.95 -17.43
CA LYS A 148 37.15 -17.52 -16.80
C LYS A 148 37.12 -17.44 -15.26
N THR A 149 36.57 -16.37 -14.69
CA THR A 149 36.54 -16.15 -13.24
C THR A 149 35.18 -16.45 -12.62
N GLY A 150 34.14 -16.59 -13.44
CA GLY A 150 32.75 -16.72 -13.00
C GLY A 150 32.18 -15.45 -12.37
N LYS A 151 32.91 -14.32 -12.43
CA LYS A 151 32.47 -13.04 -11.87
C LYS A 151 31.53 -12.33 -12.82
N ILE A 152 30.59 -11.62 -12.24
CA ILE A 152 29.65 -10.75 -12.97
C ILE A 152 30.04 -9.32 -12.64
N THR A 153 30.35 -8.54 -13.66
CA THR A 153 30.63 -7.11 -13.56
C THR A 153 29.44 -6.33 -14.11
N ILE A 154 28.94 -5.39 -13.31
CA ILE A 154 27.81 -4.52 -13.64
C ILE A 154 28.35 -3.10 -13.59
N ALA A 155 28.32 -2.42 -14.73
CA ALA A 155 28.73 -1.03 -14.83
C ALA A 155 27.50 -0.14 -14.62
N ASP A 156 27.43 0.55 -13.49
CA ASP A 156 26.33 1.45 -13.14
C ASP A 156 26.80 2.91 -13.09
N ASP A 157 25.87 3.84 -13.00
CA ASP A 157 26.16 5.28 -12.90
C ASP A 157 26.65 5.64 -11.49
N ASP A 158 27.90 6.09 -11.38
CA ASP A 158 28.54 6.53 -10.12
C ASP A 158 27.73 7.60 -9.39
N LYS A 159 27.02 8.47 -10.13
CA LYS A 159 26.17 9.51 -9.52
C LYS A 159 25.00 8.88 -8.76
N LEU A 160 24.41 7.81 -9.30
CA LEU A 160 23.31 7.09 -8.65
C LEU A 160 23.81 6.27 -7.45
N VAL A 161 24.99 5.67 -7.56
CA VAL A 161 25.63 4.94 -6.45
C VAL A 161 25.92 5.89 -5.29
N ASN A 162 26.47 7.08 -5.57
CA ASN A 162 26.71 8.10 -4.54
C ASN A 162 25.40 8.61 -3.92
N LYS A 163 24.35 8.85 -4.72
CA LYS A 163 23.01 9.22 -4.21
C LYS A 163 22.45 8.14 -3.29
N LEU A 164 22.65 6.85 -3.59
CA LEU A 164 22.26 5.74 -2.74
C LEU A 164 23.04 5.74 -1.41
N ALA A 165 24.35 5.92 -1.44
CA ALA A 165 25.15 5.97 -0.22
C ALA A 165 24.71 7.13 0.70
N VAL A 166 24.49 8.32 0.12
CA VAL A 166 24.04 9.50 0.86
C VAL A 166 22.64 9.32 1.44
N SER A 167 21.71 8.70 0.70
CA SER A 167 20.35 8.46 1.20
C SER A 167 20.35 7.51 2.38
N LEU A 168 21.12 6.42 2.32
CA LEU A 168 21.26 5.45 3.42
C LEU A 168 21.88 6.07 4.67
N GLN A 169 22.93 6.88 4.51
CA GLN A 169 23.54 7.62 5.62
C GLN A 169 22.55 8.62 6.23
N SER A 170 21.79 9.33 5.40
CA SER A 170 20.80 10.31 5.85
C SER A 170 19.64 9.64 6.60
N GLU A 171 19.15 8.49 6.12
CA GLU A 171 18.15 7.71 6.84
C GLU A 171 18.67 7.21 8.19
N SER A 172 19.92 6.75 8.24
CA SER A 172 20.57 6.29 9.47
C SER A 172 20.66 7.42 10.50
N LYS A 173 21.12 8.61 10.08
CA LYS A 173 21.14 9.81 10.93
C LYS A 173 19.74 10.21 11.39
N LYS A 174 18.75 10.18 10.50
CA LYS A 174 17.36 10.52 10.84
C LYS A 174 16.77 9.58 11.89
N ARG A 175 17.02 8.26 11.76
CA ARG A 175 16.59 7.26 12.75
C ARG A 175 17.31 7.44 14.08
N TYR A 176 18.60 7.73 14.05
CA TYR A 176 19.40 8.02 15.25
C TYR A 176 18.85 9.25 16.00
N GLU A 177 18.66 10.37 15.32
CA GLU A 177 18.15 11.61 15.94
C GLU A 177 16.72 11.44 16.48
N ALA A 178 15.85 10.74 15.74
CA ALA A 178 14.50 10.44 16.23
C ALA A 178 14.55 9.60 17.51
N ARG A 179 15.42 8.57 17.55
CA ARG A 179 15.58 7.73 18.74
C ARG A 179 16.20 8.49 19.90
N LYS A 180 17.19 9.35 19.64
CA LYS A 180 17.85 10.19 20.65
C LYS A 180 16.83 11.11 21.34
N ARG A 181 16.01 11.82 20.56
CA ARG A 181 14.93 12.68 21.10
C ARG A 181 13.91 11.87 21.91
N GLN A 182 13.56 10.67 21.44
CA GLN A 182 12.66 9.79 22.19
C GLN A 182 13.26 9.37 23.54
N MET A 183 14.55 9.05 23.58
CA MET A 183 15.25 8.68 24.82
C MET A 183 15.33 9.84 25.81
N GLU A 184 15.62 11.05 25.33
CA GLU A 184 15.64 12.27 26.15
C GLU A 184 14.26 12.55 26.74
N ASN A 185 13.20 12.45 25.93
CA ASN A 185 11.82 12.64 26.40
C ASN A 185 11.39 11.56 27.40
N ALA A 186 11.65 10.28 27.11
CA ALA A 186 11.29 9.19 28.04
C ALA A 186 12.00 9.33 29.39
N LYS A 187 13.25 9.80 29.38
CA LYS A 187 14.02 10.05 30.60
C LYS A 187 13.42 11.16 31.48
N THR A 188 12.70 12.13 30.92
CA THR A 188 12.10 13.24 31.70
C THR A 188 10.61 13.06 32.01
N LEU A 189 9.89 12.18 31.30
CA LEU A 189 8.44 12.01 31.43
C LEU A 189 7.97 11.25 32.68
N TYR A 190 8.66 10.15 33.05
CA TYR A 190 8.25 9.29 34.17
C TYR A 190 9.08 9.60 35.43
N GLY A 191 8.51 10.34 36.38
CA GLY A 191 9.18 10.76 37.62
C GLY A 191 8.41 10.45 38.91
N VAL A 192 7.32 9.69 38.82
CA VAL A 192 6.44 9.39 39.98
C VAL A 192 6.93 8.17 40.77
N GLU A 193 7.57 7.21 40.10
CA GLU A 193 8.04 5.98 40.71
C GLU A 193 9.55 6.06 41.01
N SER A 194 9.98 5.61 42.19
CA SER A 194 11.38 5.72 42.62
C SER A 194 12.26 4.75 41.83
N PHE A 195 13.24 5.29 41.11
CA PHE A 195 14.22 4.50 40.36
C PHE A 195 15.64 4.75 40.87
N ILE A 196 16.42 3.67 40.98
CA ILE A 196 17.83 3.72 41.42
C ILE A 196 18.76 4.09 40.25
N ASN A 197 18.44 3.64 39.02
CA ASN A 197 19.22 3.91 37.82
C ASN A 197 18.34 3.94 36.56
N ASP A 198 18.88 4.42 35.44
CA ASP A 198 18.17 4.54 34.16
C ASP A 198 17.67 3.18 33.62
N LYS A 199 18.36 2.07 33.93
CA LYS A 199 17.95 0.74 33.50
C LYS A 199 16.71 0.25 34.26
N ASN A 200 16.64 0.53 35.56
CA ASN A 200 15.49 0.21 36.41
C ASN A 200 14.27 1.03 35.97
N LYS A 201 14.47 2.30 35.62
CA LYS A 201 13.43 3.14 35.01
C LYS A 201 12.86 2.52 33.73
N GLN A 202 13.71 2.11 32.79
CA GLN A 202 13.26 1.47 31.55
C GLN A 202 12.57 0.10 31.78
N PHE A 203 12.97 -0.62 32.83
CA PHE A 203 12.36 -1.88 33.21
C PHE A 203 10.95 -1.66 33.78
N ASN A 204 10.75 -0.70 34.68
CA ASN A 204 9.43 -0.39 35.22
C ASN A 204 8.50 0.22 34.15
N GLU A 205 9.04 1.01 33.21
CA GLU A 205 8.33 1.41 32.00
C GLU A 205 7.94 0.21 31.10
N LYS A 206 8.70 -0.89 31.13
CA LYS A 206 8.29 -2.13 30.47
C LYS A 206 7.14 -2.79 31.22
N LEU A 207 7.22 -2.91 32.54
CA LEU A 207 6.15 -3.50 33.36
C LEU A 207 4.82 -2.75 33.20
N SER A 208 4.86 -1.41 33.17
CA SER A 208 3.65 -0.61 32.98
C SER A 208 3.01 -0.76 31.59
N ARG A 209 3.77 -1.16 30.56
CA ARG A 209 3.24 -1.47 29.23
C ARG A 209 2.53 -2.83 29.21
N GLU A 210 3.03 -3.80 29.97
CA GLU A 210 2.39 -5.12 30.07
C GLU A 210 1.08 -5.05 30.88
N SER A 211 1.04 -4.25 31.95
CA SER A 211 -0.15 -4.16 32.81
C SER A 211 -1.30 -3.35 32.19
N LYS A 212 -0.99 -2.26 31.47
CA LYS A 212 -1.99 -1.41 30.80
C LYS A 212 -2.62 -2.03 29.55
N GLY A 213 -2.13 -3.18 29.07
CA GLY A 213 -2.63 -3.86 27.88
C GLY A 213 -3.73 -4.90 28.14
N SER A 214 -4.27 -4.98 29.37
CA SER A 214 -5.24 -6.00 29.79
C SER A 214 -6.68 -5.51 30.02
N GLU A 215 -7.01 -4.28 29.57
CA GLU A 215 -8.39 -3.76 29.48
C GLU A 215 -8.85 -3.61 28.03
#